data_AF-A0A2M7K2A6-F1
#
_entry.id   AF-A0A2M7K2A6-F1
#
_cell.length_a   1.000
_cell.length_b   1.000
_cell.length_c   1.000
_cell.angle_alpha   90.00
_cell.angle_beta   90.00
_cell.angle_gamma   90.00
#
_symmetry.space_group_name_H-M   'P 1'
#
loop_
_entity.id
_entity.type
_entity.pdbx_description
1 polymer ?
#
loop_
_entity_poly.entity_id
_entity_poly.type
_entity_poly.pdbx_seq_one_letter_code
_entity_poly.pdbx_strand_id
1 'polypeptide(L)'
;EEILKSHNIKYFKINYDTTLSANTYKFKNVTLGTSSNEGHQKVQSFEMDIITLNLKLIHGSIVIPMNQEKSKIIAHLLEPKSPASLLQWGYFNSIFEQKEYGESYILEPLAREMLKDTLIKSGFEKEVKNNPNFPNDPYAMLNWFYTHSKYKDEQQNIYPIVKVYNGKIRN
;
A
#
# COMPACT_ATOMS: atom_id res chain seq x y z
N GLU A 1 -11.11 -6.40 13.05
CA GLU A 1 -11.46 -7.58 13.89
C GLU A 1 -12.95 -7.92 13.81
N GLU A 2 -13.84 -6.94 13.99
CA GLU A 2 -15.30 -7.14 13.98
C GLU A 2 -15.83 -7.84 12.72
N ILE A 3 -15.32 -7.48 11.54
CA ILE A 3 -15.67 -8.14 10.27
C ILE A 3 -15.32 -9.64 10.28
N LEU A 4 -14.19 -10.03 10.88
CA LEU A 4 -13.84 -11.45 10.97
C LEU A 4 -14.81 -12.19 11.89
N LYS A 5 -15.22 -11.56 13.00
CA LYS A 5 -16.20 -12.11 13.94
C LYS A 5 -17.58 -12.28 13.29
N SER A 6 -18.07 -11.31 12.54
CA SER A 6 -19.39 -11.39 11.89
C SER A 6 -19.49 -12.55 10.89
N HIS A 7 -18.37 -12.92 10.26
CA HIS A 7 -18.28 -14.05 9.35
C HIS A 7 -17.90 -15.39 10.02
N ASN A 8 -17.78 -15.42 11.35
CA ASN A 8 -17.31 -16.58 12.12
C ASN A 8 -15.96 -17.14 11.61
N ILE A 9 -15.06 -16.25 11.18
CA ILE A 9 -13.72 -16.61 10.74
C ILE A 9 -12.85 -16.90 11.96
N LYS A 10 -12.20 -18.06 11.98
CA LYS A 10 -11.25 -18.41 13.05
C LYS A 10 -9.95 -17.63 12.82
N TYR A 11 -9.48 -16.97 13.87
CA TYR A 11 -8.19 -16.29 13.91
C TYR A 11 -7.63 -16.36 15.34
N PHE A 12 -6.34 -16.08 15.50
CA PHE A 12 -5.70 -15.88 16.80
C PHE A 12 -4.83 -14.63 16.76
N LYS A 13 -4.41 -14.13 17.93
CA LYS A 13 -3.44 -13.04 18.05
C LYS A 13 -2.14 -13.62 18.57
N ILE A 14 -1.00 -13.20 18.04
CA ILE A 14 0.30 -13.62 18.59
C ILE A 14 0.57 -12.89 19.91
N ASN A 15 1.22 -13.55 20.86
CA ASN A 15 1.63 -12.99 22.15
C ASN A 15 3.14 -12.66 22.23
N TYR A 16 3.84 -12.73 21.09
CA TYR A 16 5.27 -12.44 20.96
C TYR A 16 5.54 -11.58 19.74
N ASP A 17 6.66 -10.85 19.77
CA ASP A 17 7.20 -10.16 18.61
C ASP A 17 8.01 -11.15 17.76
N THR A 18 7.84 -11.10 16.45
CA THR A 18 8.62 -11.93 15.52
C THR A 18 8.81 -11.24 14.19
N THR A 19 9.79 -11.71 13.44
CA THR A 19 10.10 -11.20 12.11
C THR A 19 10.12 -12.37 11.14
N LEU A 20 9.43 -12.23 10.00
CA LEU A 20 9.34 -13.29 9.00
C LEU A 20 9.23 -12.73 7.58
N SER A 21 9.57 -13.57 6.60
CA SER A 21 9.32 -13.26 5.20
C SER A 21 7.84 -13.46 4.86
N ALA A 22 7.22 -12.44 4.28
CA ALA A 22 5.82 -12.47 3.86
C ALA A 22 5.63 -11.81 2.49
N ASN A 23 4.60 -12.24 1.79
CA ASN A 23 4.17 -11.63 0.53
C ASN A 23 3.01 -10.67 0.78
N THR A 24 3.02 -9.54 0.10
CA THR A 24 1.89 -8.61 0.04
C THR A 24 1.81 -7.98 -1.35
N TYR A 25 0.91 -7.01 -1.50
CA TYR A 25 0.73 -6.26 -2.72
C TYR A 25 1.20 -4.82 -2.56
N LYS A 26 1.83 -4.29 -3.61
CA LYS A 26 2.06 -2.85 -3.77
C LYS A 26 1.21 -2.33 -4.92
N PHE A 27 0.40 -1.31 -4.64
CA PHE A 27 -0.52 -0.75 -5.62
C PHE A 27 0.11 0.38 -6.45
N LYS A 28 -0.39 0.54 -7.67
CA LYS A 28 -0.08 1.63 -8.61
C LYS A 28 -1.36 2.06 -9.33
N ASN A 29 -1.36 3.26 -9.91
CA ASN A 29 -2.45 3.76 -10.76
C ASN A 29 -3.83 3.61 -10.10
N VAL A 30 -3.91 3.92 -8.79
CA VAL A 30 -5.13 3.74 -8.00
C VAL A 30 -6.10 4.88 -8.30
N THR A 31 -7.33 4.53 -8.66
CA THR A 31 -8.43 5.50 -8.83
C THR A 31 -9.47 5.27 -7.74
N LEU A 32 -9.73 6.30 -6.95
CA LEU A 32 -10.77 6.29 -5.92
C LEU A 32 -12.08 6.85 -6.47
N GLY A 33 -13.20 6.41 -5.88
CA GLY A 33 -14.52 6.92 -6.20
C GLY A 33 -14.66 8.41 -5.89
N THR A 34 -15.37 9.14 -6.74
CA THR A 34 -15.66 10.57 -6.53
C THR A 34 -16.79 10.82 -5.54
N SER A 35 -17.48 9.76 -5.11
CA SER A 35 -18.56 9.80 -4.13
C SER A 35 -18.45 8.64 -3.14
N SER A 36 -19.08 8.80 -1.99
CA SER A 36 -19.21 7.75 -0.98
C SER A 36 -20.43 6.86 -1.25
N ASN A 37 -20.33 5.59 -0.91
CA ASN A 37 -21.44 4.64 -0.83
C ASN A 37 -21.42 4.00 0.57
N GLU A 38 -22.53 4.07 1.30
CA GLU A 38 -22.63 3.60 2.69
C GLU A 38 -21.53 4.18 3.60
N GLY A 39 -21.12 5.43 3.37
CA GLY A 39 -20.05 6.08 4.13
C GLY A 39 -18.63 5.71 3.69
N HIS A 40 -18.47 4.88 2.66
CA HIS A 40 -17.17 4.47 2.16
C HIS A 40 -16.87 5.01 0.76
N GLN A 41 -15.65 5.50 0.54
CA GLN A 41 -15.14 5.81 -0.78
C GLN A 41 -14.53 4.55 -1.41
N LYS A 42 -15.18 4.00 -2.44
CA LYS A 42 -14.73 2.76 -3.08
C LYS A 42 -13.46 2.95 -3.91
N VAL A 43 -12.68 1.89 -4.06
CA VAL A 43 -11.56 1.85 -5.03
C VAL A 43 -12.12 1.38 -6.37
N GLN A 44 -11.98 2.18 -7.42
CA GLN A 44 -12.52 1.90 -8.76
C GLN A 44 -11.58 1.05 -9.60
N SER A 45 -10.29 1.38 -9.58
CA SER A 45 -9.27 0.67 -10.36
C SER A 45 -7.91 0.78 -9.69
N PHE A 46 -7.04 -0.19 -9.96
CA PHE A 46 -5.66 -0.21 -9.52
C PHE A 46 -4.87 -1.24 -10.33
N GLU A 47 -3.57 -1.03 -10.41
CA GLU A 47 -2.58 -2.06 -10.74
C GLU A 47 -1.91 -2.53 -9.44
N MET A 48 -1.38 -3.74 -9.44
CA MET A 48 -0.68 -4.26 -8.26
C MET A 48 0.42 -5.25 -8.62
N ASP A 49 1.53 -5.16 -7.89
CA ASP A 49 2.63 -6.12 -7.92
C ASP A 49 2.66 -6.92 -6.62
N ILE A 50 3.08 -8.19 -6.71
CA ILE A 50 3.44 -8.96 -5.51
C ILE A 50 4.83 -8.53 -5.07
N ILE A 51 4.96 -8.16 -3.80
CA ILE A 51 6.24 -7.87 -3.16
C ILE A 51 6.48 -8.85 -2.02
N THR A 52 7.74 -9.13 -1.74
CA THR A 52 8.17 -9.88 -0.56
C THR A 52 8.82 -8.91 0.40
N LEU A 53 8.41 -8.94 1.67
CA LEU A 53 8.95 -8.07 2.71
C LEU A 53 9.37 -8.88 3.93
N ASN A 54 10.31 -8.33 4.69
CA ASN A 54 10.67 -8.84 6.00
C ASN A 54 9.74 -8.19 7.04
N LEU A 55 8.62 -8.85 7.33
CA LEU A 55 7.57 -8.33 8.19
C LEU A 55 7.92 -8.50 9.66
N LYS A 56 7.96 -7.40 10.41
CA LYS A 56 7.89 -7.43 11.87
C LYS A 56 6.44 -7.54 12.30
N LEU A 57 6.07 -8.69 12.86
CA LEU A 57 4.80 -8.88 13.56
C LEU A 57 5.01 -8.56 15.04
N ILE A 58 4.20 -7.64 15.57
CA ILE A 58 4.22 -7.28 16.99
C ILE A 58 3.14 -8.05 17.76
N HIS A 59 3.31 -8.17 19.08
CA HIS A 59 2.27 -8.66 19.98
C HIS A 59 0.90 -8.04 19.63
N GLY A 60 -0.11 -8.90 19.48
CA GLY A 60 -1.48 -8.52 19.15
C GLY A 60 -1.83 -8.61 17.66
N SER A 61 -0.84 -8.84 16.79
CA SER A 61 -1.08 -9.06 15.35
C SER A 61 -2.01 -10.26 15.13
N ILE A 62 -2.99 -10.09 14.23
CA ILE A 62 -3.99 -11.12 13.91
C ILE A 62 -3.42 -12.10 12.87
N VAL A 63 -3.55 -13.39 13.14
CA VAL A 63 -3.21 -14.48 12.24
C VAL A 63 -4.47 -15.27 11.91
N ILE A 64 -4.72 -15.44 10.61
CA ILE A 64 -5.89 -16.15 10.09
C ILE A 64 -5.42 -17.46 9.44
N PRO A 65 -5.60 -18.62 10.09
CA PRO A 65 -5.27 -19.90 9.47
C PRO A 65 -6.13 -20.15 8.23
N MET A 66 -5.54 -20.41 7.07
CA MET A 66 -6.32 -20.68 5.85
C MET A 66 -6.89 -22.11 5.79
N ASN A 67 -6.41 -23.03 6.64
CA ASN A 67 -6.95 -24.39 6.77
C ASN A 67 -8.24 -24.39 7.63
N GLN A 68 -9.29 -23.76 7.12
CA GLN A 68 -10.63 -23.72 7.71
C GLN A 68 -11.70 -23.63 6.63
N GLU A 69 -12.94 -24.02 6.94
CA GLU A 69 -14.08 -24.04 6.01
C GLU A 69 -14.35 -22.68 5.34
N LYS A 70 -14.03 -21.58 6.03
CA LYS A 70 -14.26 -20.21 5.57
C LYS A 70 -13.16 -19.67 4.65
N SER A 71 -12.19 -20.49 4.21
CA SER A 71 -11.06 -20.08 3.36
C SER A 71 -11.47 -19.29 2.11
N LYS A 72 -12.55 -19.67 1.43
CA LYS A 72 -13.08 -18.94 0.27
C LYS A 72 -13.58 -17.54 0.65
N ILE A 73 -14.31 -17.42 1.77
CA ILE A 73 -14.82 -16.13 2.27
C ILE A 73 -13.64 -15.24 2.66
N ILE A 74 -12.63 -15.79 3.32
CA ILE A 74 -11.42 -15.06 3.67
C ILE A 74 -10.73 -14.53 2.41
N ALA A 75 -10.58 -15.35 1.37
CA ALA A 75 -10.02 -14.91 0.10
C ALA A 75 -10.86 -13.80 -0.54
N HIS A 76 -12.19 -13.92 -0.57
CA HIS A 76 -13.07 -12.88 -1.10
C HIS A 76 -12.99 -11.55 -0.32
N LEU A 77 -12.84 -11.61 1.01
CA LEU A 77 -12.73 -10.41 1.84
C LEU A 77 -11.36 -9.75 1.73
N LEU A 78 -10.28 -10.53 1.67
CA LEU A 78 -8.92 -10.04 1.87
C LEU A 78 -8.08 -9.95 0.59
N GLU A 79 -8.42 -10.65 -0.49
CA GLU A 79 -7.69 -10.50 -1.76
C GLU A 79 -8.15 -9.23 -2.50
N PRO A 80 -7.24 -8.27 -2.80
CA PRO A 80 -7.56 -6.99 -3.44
C PRO A 80 -8.43 -7.09 -4.70
N LYS A 81 -8.16 -8.09 -5.53
CA LYS A 81 -8.86 -8.31 -6.81
C LYS A 81 -10.30 -8.76 -6.64
N SER A 82 -10.73 -9.17 -5.45
CA SER A 82 -12.12 -9.54 -5.24
C SER A 82 -13.03 -8.31 -5.24
N PRO A 83 -14.15 -8.30 -5.99
CA PRO A 83 -15.07 -7.16 -6.06
C PRO A 83 -15.75 -6.84 -4.73
N ALA A 84 -15.77 -7.82 -3.80
CA ALA A 84 -16.30 -7.66 -2.45
C ALA A 84 -15.19 -7.50 -1.40
N SER A 85 -13.94 -7.29 -1.81
CA SER A 85 -12.83 -7.14 -0.87
C SER A 85 -12.98 -5.87 -0.03
N LEU A 86 -12.42 -5.93 1.18
CA LEU A 86 -12.34 -4.76 2.06
C LEU A 86 -11.56 -3.62 1.42
N LEU A 87 -10.56 -3.92 0.57
CA LEU A 87 -9.87 -2.92 -0.22
C LEU A 87 -10.83 -2.20 -1.17
N GLN A 88 -11.57 -2.92 -2.01
CA GLN A 88 -12.49 -2.29 -2.98
C GLN A 88 -13.63 -1.52 -2.30
N TRP A 89 -14.04 -1.97 -1.12
CA TRP A 89 -14.96 -1.23 -0.26
C TRP A 89 -14.36 -0.03 0.44
N GLY A 90 -13.05 0.21 0.34
CA GLY A 90 -12.40 1.42 0.83
C GLY A 90 -11.94 1.38 2.30
N TYR A 91 -11.95 0.22 2.94
CA TYR A 91 -11.51 0.07 4.35
C TYR A 91 -10.02 0.37 4.56
N PHE A 92 -9.23 0.38 3.48
CA PHE A 92 -7.79 0.60 3.53
C PHE A 92 -7.35 1.86 2.77
N ASN A 93 -8.25 2.81 2.47
CA ASN A 93 -7.89 3.99 1.66
C ASN A 93 -6.71 4.80 2.22
N SER A 94 -6.53 4.79 3.54
CA SER A 94 -5.39 5.44 4.22
C SER A 94 -4.00 4.99 3.73
N ILE A 95 -3.87 3.84 3.06
CA ILE A 95 -2.58 3.41 2.47
C ILE A 95 -2.24 4.16 1.18
N PHE A 96 -3.24 4.72 0.50
CA PHE A 96 -3.06 5.48 -0.74
C PHE A 96 -2.74 6.95 -0.46
N GLU A 97 -3.07 7.42 0.74
CA GLU A 97 -2.80 8.78 1.18
C GLU A 97 -1.31 8.96 1.47
N GLN A 98 -0.74 10.04 0.93
CA GLN A 98 0.60 10.48 1.29
C GLN A 98 0.53 11.12 2.67
N LYS A 99 1.20 10.52 3.66
CA LYS A 99 1.16 10.98 5.06
C LYS A 99 2.11 12.13 5.34
N GLU A 100 3.21 12.19 4.59
CA GLU A 100 4.25 13.19 4.74
C GLU A 100 4.45 13.94 3.44
N TYR A 101 4.40 15.26 3.53
CA TYR A 101 4.63 16.16 2.41
C TYR A 101 5.93 16.92 2.64
N GLY A 102 6.74 17.03 1.59
CA GLY A 102 7.95 17.83 1.63
C GLY A 102 7.61 19.29 1.33
N GLU A 103 8.08 20.20 2.18
CA GLU A 103 7.99 21.63 1.90
C GLU A 103 8.87 22.01 0.71
N SER A 104 8.42 22.96 -0.11
CA SER A 104 9.10 23.34 -1.36
C SER A 104 10.56 23.78 -1.14
N TYR A 105 10.84 24.51 -0.06
CA TYR A 105 12.19 24.96 0.28
C TYR A 105 13.13 23.82 0.70
N ILE A 106 12.61 22.66 1.08
CA ILE A 106 13.38 21.44 1.35
C ILE A 106 13.54 20.62 0.07
N LEU A 107 12.47 20.51 -0.71
CA LEU A 107 12.45 19.69 -1.92
C LEU A 107 13.24 20.29 -3.08
N GLU A 108 13.29 21.62 -3.23
CA GLU A 108 14.01 22.24 -4.34
C GLU A 108 15.53 21.99 -4.28
N PRO A 109 16.24 22.19 -3.14
CA PRO A 109 17.65 21.81 -3.04
C PRO A 109 17.87 20.31 -3.26
N LEU A 110 16.98 19.47 -2.70
CA LEU A 110 17.04 18.02 -2.89
C LEU A 110 16.93 17.64 -4.37
N ALA A 111 15.97 18.22 -5.09
CA ALA A 111 15.76 17.98 -6.52
C ALA A 111 17.00 18.37 -7.34
N ARG A 112 17.62 19.52 -7.05
CA ARG A 112 18.86 19.97 -7.71
C ARG A 112 20.02 19.01 -7.48
N GLU A 113 20.15 18.49 -6.27
CA GLU A 113 21.16 17.46 -5.96
C GLU A 113 20.86 16.14 -6.67
N MET A 114 19.61 15.69 -6.66
CA MET A 114 19.18 14.44 -7.30
C MET A 114 19.33 14.47 -8.83
N LEU A 115 19.15 15.63 -9.47
CA LEU A 115 19.34 15.81 -10.91
C LEU A 115 20.79 15.63 -11.39
N LYS A 116 21.77 15.56 -10.49
CA LYS A 116 23.15 15.21 -10.82
C LYS A 116 23.30 13.73 -11.16
N ASP A 117 22.38 12.88 -10.70
CA ASP A 117 22.29 11.47 -11.09
C ASP A 117 21.63 11.33 -12.46
N THR A 118 22.32 10.67 -13.39
CA THR A 118 21.88 10.52 -14.79
C THR A 118 20.63 9.65 -14.93
N LEU A 119 20.43 8.67 -14.06
CA LEU A 119 19.24 7.81 -14.06
C LEU A 119 18.02 8.58 -13.57
N ILE A 120 18.17 9.35 -12.48
CA ILE A 120 17.11 10.21 -11.97
C ILE A 120 16.73 11.26 -13.01
N LYS A 121 17.71 11.94 -13.59
CA LYS A 121 17.47 12.95 -14.62
C LYS A 121 16.71 12.37 -15.81
N SER A 122 17.13 11.21 -16.32
CA SER A 122 16.43 10.55 -17.44
C SER A 122 15.00 10.12 -17.07
N GLY A 123 14.78 9.65 -15.84
CA GLY A 123 13.45 9.33 -15.32
C GLY A 123 12.53 10.55 -15.29
N PHE A 124 13.04 11.68 -14.79
CA PHE A 124 12.29 12.93 -14.71
C PHE A 124 11.92 13.46 -16.10
N GLU A 125 12.87 13.46 -17.03
CA GLU A 125 12.64 13.90 -18.42
C GLU A 125 11.60 13.03 -19.14
N LYS A 126 11.57 11.71 -18.86
CA LYS A 126 10.52 10.82 -19.35
C LYS A 126 9.15 11.18 -18.78
N GLU A 127 9.08 11.50 -17.49
CA GLU A 127 7.83 11.90 -16.83
C GLU A 127 7.26 13.18 -17.46
N VAL A 128 8.13 14.19 -17.65
CA VAL A 128 7.81 15.46 -18.32
C VAL A 128 7.30 15.22 -19.74
N LYS A 129 7.90 14.29 -20.48
CA LYS A 129 7.51 13.97 -21.86
C LYS A 129 6.17 13.23 -21.93
N ASN A 130 5.92 12.31 -21.02
CA ASN A 130 4.76 11.43 -21.07
C ASN A 130 3.50 12.05 -20.46
N ASN A 131 3.64 13.08 -19.62
CA ASN A 131 2.54 13.70 -18.90
C ASN A 131 2.46 15.22 -19.20
N PRO A 132 1.68 15.65 -20.20
CA PRO A 132 1.62 17.06 -20.62
C PRO A 132 1.24 18.06 -19.53
N ASN A 133 0.49 17.62 -18.51
CA ASN A 133 0.08 18.48 -17.40
C ASN A 133 1.13 18.57 -16.28
N PHE A 134 2.09 17.65 -16.24
CA PHE A 134 3.08 17.57 -15.16
C PHE A 134 3.95 18.84 -15.02
N PRO A 135 4.43 19.47 -16.11
CA PRO A 135 5.20 20.72 -16.01
C PRO A 135 4.39 21.92 -15.51
N ASN A 136 3.05 21.85 -15.53
CA ASN A 136 2.18 22.93 -15.06
C ASN A 136 1.86 22.84 -13.56
N ASP A 137 2.38 21.82 -12.87
CA ASP A 137 2.22 21.61 -11.44
C ASP A 137 3.60 21.57 -10.75
N PRO A 138 4.09 22.72 -10.25
CA PRO A 138 5.38 22.81 -9.57
C PRO A 138 5.49 21.88 -8.36
N TYR A 139 4.36 21.65 -7.68
CA TYR A 139 4.32 20.75 -6.53
C TYR A 139 4.48 19.30 -6.99
N ALA A 140 3.77 18.88 -8.04
CA ALA A 140 3.94 17.54 -8.61
C ALA A 140 5.39 17.30 -9.07
N MET A 141 6.03 18.29 -9.68
CA MET A 141 7.43 18.21 -10.08
C MET A 141 8.35 17.96 -8.88
N LEU A 142 8.21 18.73 -7.79
CA LEU A 142 9.01 18.55 -6.58
C LEU A 142 8.68 17.23 -5.86
N ASN A 143 7.41 16.85 -5.82
CA ASN A 143 6.96 15.59 -5.22
C ASN A 143 7.47 14.37 -5.98
N TRP A 144 7.69 14.47 -7.30
CA TRP A 144 8.36 13.43 -8.06
C TRP A 144 9.77 13.15 -7.50
N PHE A 145 10.54 14.17 -7.16
CA PHE A 145 11.85 13.96 -6.52
C PHE A 145 11.71 13.37 -5.12
N TYR A 146 10.75 13.82 -4.32
CA TYR A 146 10.48 13.25 -3.00
C TYR A 146 10.21 11.74 -3.08
N THR A 147 9.30 11.31 -3.96
CA THR A 147 8.93 9.90 -4.15
C THR A 147 10.05 9.02 -4.71
N HIS A 148 11.05 9.63 -5.36
CA HIS A 148 12.26 8.96 -5.86
C HIS A 148 13.45 9.10 -4.91
N SER A 149 13.30 9.81 -3.79
CA SER A 149 14.34 9.99 -2.79
C SER A 149 14.37 8.87 -1.76
N LYS A 150 15.39 8.88 -0.91
CA LYS A 150 15.49 8.01 0.28
C LYS A 150 14.50 8.36 1.40
N TYR A 151 13.80 9.50 1.29
CA TYR A 151 12.87 9.98 2.31
C TYR A 151 11.41 9.64 2.00
N LYS A 152 11.15 8.97 0.89
CA LYS A 152 9.79 8.56 0.52
C LYS A 152 9.16 7.69 1.60
N ASP A 153 7.84 7.79 1.73
CA ASP A 153 7.07 6.87 2.57
C ASP A 153 7.12 5.47 1.93
N GLU A 154 7.91 4.58 2.54
CA GLU A 154 8.05 3.21 2.06
C GLU A 154 6.78 2.38 2.23
N GLN A 155 5.87 2.78 3.14
CA GLN A 155 4.61 2.09 3.41
C GLN A 155 3.46 2.57 2.51
N GLN A 156 3.64 3.69 1.81
CA GLN A 156 2.62 4.16 0.88
C GLN A 156 2.34 3.11 -0.20
N ASN A 157 1.05 2.88 -0.44
CA ASN A 157 0.49 1.90 -1.37
C ASN A 157 0.82 0.43 -1.04
N ILE A 158 1.35 0.11 0.16
CA ILE A 158 1.56 -1.27 0.60
C ILE A 158 0.29 -1.78 1.28
N TYR A 159 -0.20 -2.94 0.82
CA TYR A 159 -1.38 -3.58 1.38
C TYR A 159 -1.08 -4.15 2.79
N PRO A 160 -1.91 -3.87 3.81
CA PRO A 160 -1.63 -4.27 5.19
C PRO A 160 -1.92 -5.75 5.47
N ILE A 161 -2.59 -6.46 4.55
CA ILE A 161 -2.84 -7.90 4.69
C ILE A 161 -1.75 -8.67 3.96
N VAL A 162 -1.02 -9.48 4.70
CA VAL A 162 0.11 -10.26 4.21
C VAL A 162 -0.22 -11.74 4.10
N LYS A 163 0.54 -12.45 3.26
CA LYS A 163 0.48 -13.90 3.08
C LYS A 163 1.79 -14.52 3.53
N VAL A 164 1.67 -15.51 4.42
CA VAL A 164 2.79 -16.27 4.97
C VAL A 164 2.61 -17.72 4.58
N TYR A 165 3.56 -18.26 3.80
CA TYR A 165 3.47 -19.63 3.29
C TYR A 165 4.25 -20.63 4.17
N ASN A 166 5.42 -20.23 4.69
CA ASN A 166 6.37 -21.14 5.34
C ASN A 166 6.70 -20.77 6.80
N GLY A 167 5.87 -19.96 7.46
CA GLY A 167 6.08 -19.54 8.85
C GLY A 167 5.28 -20.40 9.84
N LYS A 168 5.94 -21.03 10.82
CA LYS A 168 5.26 -21.57 12.02
C LYS A 168 4.91 -20.40 12.94
N ILE A 169 3.78 -19.74 12.68
CA ILE A 169 3.22 -18.75 13.59
C ILE A 169 2.26 -19.47 14.54
N ARG A 170 2.45 -19.30 15.84
CA ARG A 170 1.64 -19.92 16.88
C ARG A 170 1.11 -18.84 17.84
N ASN A 171 0.03 -19.16 18.53
CA ASN A 171 -0.42 -18.40 19.69
C ASN A 171 0.39 -18.82 20.92
#